data_AF-A0A935WYZ2-F1
#
_entry.id   AF-A0A935WYZ2-F1
#
_cell.length_a   1.000
_cell.length_b   1.000
_cell.length_c   1.000
_cell.angle_alpha   90.00
_cell.angle_beta   90.00
_cell.angle_gamma   90.00
#
_symmetry.space_group_name_H-M   'P 1'
#
loop_
_entity.id
_entity.type
_entity.pdbx_description
1 polymer ?
#
loop_
_entity_poly.entity_id
_entity_poly.type
_entity_poly.pdbx_seq_one_letter_code
_entity_poly.pdbx_strand_id
1 'polypeptide(L)'
;MATISNPEAANRRARVIASDILTYNPEKAVKGIEDDNLFDILAEMIDEGHEHYKAEVAPELYDSTNFYYRAIVDVLLGYQAHVKSKIW
;
A
#
# COMPACT_ATOMS: atom_id res chain seq x y z
N MET A 1 4.68 6.79 -21.29
CA MET A 1 5.66 7.68 -20.63
C MET A 1 5.29 7.70 -19.17
N ALA A 2 6.23 7.44 -18.25
CA ALA A 2 5.98 7.60 -16.83
C ALA A 2 5.72 9.08 -16.53
N THR A 3 4.70 9.37 -15.72
CA THR A 3 4.20 10.74 -15.52
C THR A 3 4.83 11.41 -14.30
N ILE A 4 5.35 10.63 -13.35
CA ILE A 4 5.82 11.12 -12.05
C ILE A 4 7.34 10.93 -11.92
N SER A 5 8.09 12.03 -11.90
CA SER A 5 9.54 12.06 -11.68
C SER A 5 9.98 12.81 -10.41
N ASN A 6 9.03 13.32 -9.62
CA ASN A 6 9.31 13.97 -8.34
C ASN A 6 9.09 13.01 -7.15
N PRO A 7 10.07 12.82 -6.24
CA PRO A 7 9.93 11.95 -5.07
C PRO A 7 8.68 12.20 -4.21
N GLU A 8 8.33 13.46 -3.96
CA GLU A 8 7.14 13.79 -3.14
C GLU A 8 5.84 13.36 -3.81
N ALA A 9 5.75 13.56 -5.14
CA ALA A 9 4.60 13.14 -5.91
C ALA A 9 4.52 11.60 -5.99
N ALA A 10 5.65 10.92 -6.10
CA ALA A 10 5.72 9.46 -6.06
C ALA A 10 5.27 8.90 -4.70
N ASN A 11 5.68 9.53 -3.60
CA ASN A 11 5.19 9.17 -2.26
C ASN A 11 3.68 9.39 -2.12
N ARG A 12 3.17 10.54 -2.57
CA ARG A 12 1.73 10.82 -2.55
C ARG A 12 0.96 9.80 -3.38
N ARG A 13 1.48 9.39 -4.55
CA ARG A 13 0.83 8.39 -5.40
C ARG A 13 0.75 7.03 -4.71
N ALA A 14 1.83 6.59 -4.06
CA ALA A 14 1.84 5.36 -3.28
C ALA A 14 0.76 5.37 -2.18
N ARG A 15 0.63 6.49 -1.44
CA ARG A 15 -0.39 6.64 -0.39
C ARG A 15 -1.82 6.62 -0.93
N VAL A 16 -2.06 7.21 -2.10
CA VAL A 16 -3.38 7.16 -2.75
C VAL A 16 -3.74 5.71 -3.07
N ILE A 17 -2.84 4.95 -3.70
CA ILE A 17 -3.08 3.54 -4.04
C ILE A 17 -3.33 2.70 -2.77
N ALA A 18 -2.51 2.86 -1.74
CA ALA A 18 -2.69 2.15 -0.48
C ALA A 18 -4.03 2.49 0.21
N SER A 19 -4.44 3.76 0.14
CA SER A 19 -5.74 4.21 0.66
C SER A 19 -6.90 3.64 -0.15
N ASP A 20 -6.77 3.54 -1.47
CA ASP A 20 -7.77 2.93 -2.33
C ASP A 20 -7.95 1.44 -1.99
N ILE A 21 -6.84 0.69 -1.84
CA ILE A 21 -6.88 -0.72 -1.43
C ILE A 21 -7.67 -0.89 -0.14
N LEU A 22 -7.37 -0.08 0.90
CA LEU A 22 -8.09 -0.12 2.17
C LEU A 22 -9.57 0.26 2.01
N THR A 23 -9.86 1.30 1.24
CA THR A 23 -11.23 1.84 1.05
C THR A 23 -12.12 0.81 0.36
N TYR A 24 -11.59 0.06 -0.60
CA TYR A 24 -12.34 -0.97 -1.32
C TYR A 24 -12.31 -2.35 -0.64
N ASN A 25 -11.39 -2.59 0.30
CA ASN A 25 -11.25 -3.89 0.99
C ASN A 25 -11.24 -3.78 2.53
N PRO A 26 -12.15 -3.00 3.16
CA PRO A 26 -12.10 -2.76 4.59
C PRO A 26 -12.30 -4.04 5.40
N GLU A 27 -13.21 -4.92 4.98
CA GLU A 27 -13.51 -6.19 5.67
C GLU A 27 -12.31 -7.16 5.62
N LYS A 28 -11.62 -7.24 4.47
CA LYS A 28 -10.42 -8.07 4.33
C LYS A 28 -9.26 -7.52 5.18
N ALA A 29 -9.13 -6.20 5.27
CA ALA A 29 -8.09 -5.59 6.10
C ALA A 29 -8.32 -5.89 7.59
N VAL A 30 -9.54 -5.71 8.09
CA VAL A 30 -9.88 -6.03 9.48
C VAL A 30 -9.63 -7.51 9.77
N LYS A 31 -10.20 -8.41 8.93
CA LYS A 31 -10.01 -9.86 9.09
C LYS A 31 -8.53 -10.25 9.03
N GLY A 32 -7.79 -9.68 8.09
CA GLY A 32 -6.37 -9.92 7.91
C GLY A 32 -5.54 -9.55 9.13
N ILE A 33 -5.93 -8.48 9.81
CA ILE A 33 -5.31 -8.04 11.06
C ILE A 33 -5.69 -8.96 12.22
N GLU A 34 -6.96 -9.34 12.33
CA GLU A 34 -7.44 -10.25 13.38
C GLU A 34 -6.80 -11.65 13.28
N ASP A 35 -6.65 -12.15 12.05
CA ASP A 35 -6.11 -13.48 11.73
C ASP A 35 -4.58 -13.50 11.53
N ASP A 36 -3.90 -12.36 11.68
CA ASP A 36 -2.45 -12.20 11.47
C ASP A 36 -1.96 -12.67 10.07
N ASN A 37 -2.74 -12.35 9.04
CA ASN A 37 -2.47 -12.69 7.63
C ASN A 37 -2.84 -11.55 6.66
N LEU A 38 -2.74 -10.29 7.12
CA LEU A 38 -3.13 -9.08 6.37
C LEU A 38 -2.50 -9.00 4.97
N PHE A 39 -1.19 -9.25 4.89
CA PHE A 39 -0.48 -9.14 3.61
C PHE A 39 -0.81 -10.30 2.67
N ASP A 40 -1.14 -11.48 3.20
CA ASP A 40 -1.58 -12.61 2.40
C ASP A 40 -2.98 -12.39 1.83
N ILE A 41 -3.94 -11.95 2.65
CA ILE A 41 -5.33 -11.76 2.21
C ILE A 41 -5.50 -10.58 1.23
N LEU A 42 -4.57 -9.63 1.26
CA LEU A 42 -4.54 -8.48 0.35
C LEU A 42 -3.45 -8.59 -0.72
N ALA A 43 -2.75 -9.74 -0.84
CA ALA A 43 -1.60 -9.89 -1.73
C ALA A 43 -1.91 -9.51 -3.18
N GLU A 44 -3.03 -10.00 -3.72
CA GLU A 44 -3.47 -9.70 -5.10
C GLU A 44 -3.63 -8.19 -5.32
N MET A 45 -4.28 -7.48 -4.40
CA MET A 45 -4.53 -6.04 -4.51
C MET A 45 -3.26 -5.22 -4.30
N ILE A 46 -2.34 -5.71 -3.48
CA ILE A 46 -1.02 -5.10 -3.29
C ILE A 46 -0.20 -5.28 -4.58
N ASP A 47 -0.20 -6.46 -5.19
CA ASP A 47 0.53 -6.69 -6.45
C ASP A 47 -0.07 -5.87 -7.60
N GLU A 48 -1.39 -5.81 -7.71
CA GLU A 48 -2.06 -4.93 -8.69
C GLU A 48 -1.72 -3.46 -8.46
N GLY A 49 -1.81 -2.98 -7.20
CA GLY A 49 -1.45 -1.61 -6.84
C GLY A 49 0.02 -1.29 -7.13
N HIS A 50 0.90 -2.27 -6.98
CA HIS A 50 2.32 -2.14 -7.29
C HIS A 50 2.58 -1.99 -8.79
N GLU A 51 1.90 -2.79 -9.63
CA GLU A 51 1.98 -2.64 -11.10
C GLU A 51 1.44 -1.28 -11.56
N HIS A 52 0.33 -0.81 -10.97
CA HIS A 52 -0.19 0.55 -11.21
C HIS A 52 0.82 1.63 -10.83
N TYR A 53 1.45 1.49 -9.66
CA TYR A 53 2.46 2.43 -9.19
C TYR A 53 3.66 2.51 -10.15
N LYS A 54 4.16 1.34 -10.57
CA LYS A 54 5.29 1.21 -11.49
C LYS A 54 5.01 1.79 -12.88
N ALA A 55 3.76 1.70 -13.35
CA ALA A 55 3.35 2.28 -14.63
C ALA A 55 3.38 3.83 -14.62
N GLU A 56 3.20 4.45 -13.46
CA GLU A 56 3.04 5.90 -13.33
C GLU A 56 4.30 6.62 -12.83
N VAL A 57 5.19 5.92 -12.14
CA VAL A 57 6.41 6.47 -11.53
C VAL A 57 7.65 6.16 -12.37
N ALA A 58 8.55 7.13 -12.44
CA ALA A 58 9.82 6.98 -13.14
C ALA A 58 10.65 5.82 -12.53
N PRO A 59 11.23 4.92 -13.35
CA PRO A 59 12.01 3.77 -12.86
C PRO A 59 13.11 4.16 -11.88
N GLU A 60 13.79 5.29 -12.11
CA GLU A 60 14.82 5.81 -11.21
C GLU A 60 14.34 6.03 -9.77
N LEU A 61 13.11 6.51 -9.58
CA LEU A 61 12.51 6.69 -8.25
C LEU A 61 12.04 5.37 -7.68
N TYR A 62 11.48 4.51 -8.52
CA TYR A 62 11.03 3.19 -8.13
C TYR A 62 12.18 2.34 -7.59
N ASP A 63 13.31 2.28 -8.31
CA ASP A 63 14.48 1.49 -7.94
C ASP A 63 15.27 2.07 -6.77
N SER A 64 15.25 3.40 -6.57
CA SER A 64 16.01 4.08 -5.51
C SER A 64 15.24 4.32 -4.22
N THR A 65 13.92 4.10 -4.21
CA THR A 65 13.07 4.40 -3.06
C THR A 65 12.12 3.25 -2.71
N ASN A 66 11.57 3.28 -1.50
CA ASN A 66 10.61 2.28 -1.03
C ASN A 66 9.24 2.91 -0.68
N PHE A 67 8.79 3.90 -1.46
CA PHE A 67 7.57 4.63 -1.15
C PHE A 67 6.32 3.76 -1.16
N TYR A 68 6.24 2.82 -2.11
CA TYR A 68 5.08 1.95 -2.26
C TYR A 68 4.87 1.06 -1.03
N TYR A 69 5.82 0.18 -0.69
CA TYR A 69 5.65 -0.73 0.43
C TYR A 69 5.57 -0.01 1.77
N ARG A 70 6.26 1.13 1.92
CA ARG A 70 6.08 1.98 3.11
C ARG A 70 4.65 2.50 3.23
N ALA A 71 4.04 2.96 2.14
CA ALA A 71 2.65 3.41 2.16
C ALA A 71 1.68 2.25 2.46
N ILE A 72 1.94 1.05 1.96
CA ILE A 72 1.16 -0.14 2.29
C ILE A 72 1.19 -0.41 3.80
N VAL A 73 2.36 -0.42 4.43
CA VAL A 73 2.46 -0.63 5.88
C VAL A 73 1.80 0.51 6.66
N ASP A 74 2.10 1.77 6.32
CA ASP A 74 1.56 2.94 7.03
C ASP A 74 0.02 3.00 6.96
N VAL A 75 -0.57 2.67 5.82
CA VAL A 75 -2.02 2.81 5.57
C VAL A 75 -2.80 1.55 5.91
N LEU A 76 -2.37 0.36 5.43
CA LEU A 76 -3.13 -0.88 5.64
C LEU A 76 -3.01 -1.38 7.08
N LEU A 77 -1.85 -1.20 7.71
CA LEU A 77 -1.62 -1.60 9.10
C LEU A 77 -1.70 -0.41 10.06
N GLY A 78 -0.95 0.66 9.79
CA GLY A 78 -0.83 1.79 10.72
C GLY A 78 -2.15 2.48 11.04
N TYR A 79 -3.04 2.67 10.07
CA TYR A 79 -4.36 3.29 10.31
C TYR A 79 -5.35 2.36 11.02
N GLN A 80 -5.08 1.06 11.01
CA GLN A 80 -5.92 0.03 11.61
C GLN A 80 -5.50 -0.37 13.03
N ALA A 81 -4.61 0.40 13.68
CA ALA A 81 -4.17 0.17 15.06
C ALA A 81 -5.31 0.14 16.12
N HIS A 82 -6.54 0.49 15.71
CA HIS A 82 -7.75 0.44 16.55
C HIS A 82 -8.51 -0.90 16.46
N VAL A 83 -8.18 -1.77 15.50
CA VAL A 83 -8.69 -3.14 15.42
C VAL A 83 -8.22 -3.91 16.68
N LYS A 84 -8.69 -5.13 16.96
CA LYS A 84 -8.19 -5.99 18.07
C LYS A 84 -7.39 -7.17 17.49
N SER A 85 -6.13 -7.34 17.89
CA SER A 85 -5.19 -8.32 17.35
C SER A 85 -3.99 -8.46 18.29
N LYS A 86 -3.21 -9.51 18.09
CA LYS A 86 -1.98 -9.83 18.84
C LYS A 86 -0.73 -9.18 18.25
N ILE A 87 -0.84 -8.54 17.09
CA ILE A 87 0.30 -7.97 16.35
C ILE A 87 0.80 -6.63 16.92
N TRP A 88 0.08 -6.03 17.87
CA TRP A 88 0.49 -4.85 18.64
C TRP A 88 0.44 -5.09 20.14
#